data_AF-A0A383DVY1-F1
#
_entry.id   AF-A0A383DVY1-F1
#
_cell.length_a   1.000
_cell.length_b   1.000
_cell.length_c   1.000
_cell.angle_alpha   90.00
_cell.angle_beta   90.00
_cell.angle_gamma   90.00
#
_symmetry.space_group_name_H-M   'P 1'
#
loop_
_entity.id
_entity.type
_entity.pdbx_description
1 polymer ?
#
loop_
_entity_poly.entity_id
_entity_poly.type
_entity_poly.pdbx_seq_one_letter_code
_entity_poly.pdbx_strand_id
1 'polypeptide(L)'
;NGIPAKQFAIVCDTALELEESLAVYEASNVDVTINLDDTLCKGLESWAWYGLQPINELTRDGGTLIVTSRQDADSLMEDIHQKDTAYDLAIIPSTVSFSGLWVYKDDHTDMRVLGTLCKVCPGLVSLEAMLESAQEQTGNETKVASIQRAFDRTTTRPVEPGEGNDETPFSFDLPGWKNMEEGLVIRAIPEGSGYDGGEEGYTPGRSDVFKKWSTRSMRPVINFETCIKCTLCW
;
A
#
# COMPACT_ATOMS: atom_id res chain seq x y z
N ASN A 1 13.18 3.80 -0.35
CA ASN A 1 12.00 3.85 0.53
C ASN A 1 11.17 5.04 0.11
N GLY A 2 10.14 4.77 -0.69
CA GLY A 2 9.30 5.79 -1.31
C GLY A 2 8.14 6.20 -0.41
N ILE A 3 7.53 7.34 -0.73
CA ILE A 3 6.23 7.73 -0.18
C ILE A 3 5.18 6.84 -0.87
N PRO A 4 4.24 6.21 -0.14
CA PRO A 4 3.15 5.46 -0.75
C PRO A 4 2.43 6.33 -1.77
N ALA A 5 2.28 5.82 -2.98
CA ALA A 5 1.54 6.48 -4.06
C ALA A 5 0.25 5.70 -4.33
N LYS A 6 -0.84 6.44 -4.51
CA LYS A 6 -2.14 5.88 -4.83
C LYS A 6 -2.53 6.31 -6.25
N GLN A 7 -3.06 5.38 -7.02
CA GLN A 7 -3.59 5.63 -8.37
C GLN A 7 -4.98 5.01 -8.45
N PHE A 8 -5.84 5.64 -9.25
CA PHE A 8 -7.21 5.17 -9.49
C PHE A 8 -7.40 4.92 -10.98
N ALA A 9 -8.14 3.86 -11.29
CA ALA A 9 -8.64 3.58 -12.62
C ALA A 9 -10.14 3.33 -12.50
N ILE A 10 -10.91 3.94 -13.38
CA ILE A 10 -12.36 3.83 -13.42
C ILE A 10 -12.74 3.35 -14.81
N VAL A 11 -13.59 2.33 -14.87
CA VAL A 11 -14.16 1.79 -16.10
C VAL A 11 -15.66 1.74 -15.92
N CYS A 12 -16.37 2.34 -16.86
CA CYS A 12 -17.83 2.43 -16.86
C CYS A 12 -18.35 2.09 -18.26
N ASP A 13 -19.60 1.65 -18.35
CA ASP A 13 -20.26 1.34 -19.62
C ASP A 13 -20.63 2.61 -20.40
N THR A 14 -20.76 3.75 -19.71
CA THR A 14 -21.18 5.02 -20.31
C THR A 14 -20.24 6.17 -19.96
N ALA A 15 -20.16 7.15 -20.88
CA ALA A 15 -19.38 8.37 -20.66
C ALA A 15 -19.93 9.21 -19.49
N LEU A 16 -21.25 9.21 -19.29
CA LEU A 16 -21.88 9.96 -18.21
C LEU A 16 -21.47 9.42 -16.83
N GLU A 17 -21.54 8.10 -16.64
CA GLU A 17 -21.08 7.46 -15.40
C GLU A 17 -19.59 7.68 -15.17
N LEU A 18 -18.78 7.68 -16.24
CA LEU A 18 -17.35 7.97 -16.15
C LEU A 18 -17.11 9.41 -15.69
N GLU A 19 -17.83 10.40 -16.24
CA GLU A 19 -17.72 11.80 -15.83
C GLU A 19 -18.13 12.01 -14.37
N GLU A 20 -19.24 11.40 -13.94
CA GLU A 20 -19.70 11.44 -12.55
C GLU A 20 -18.69 10.78 -11.60
N SER A 21 -18.10 9.66 -12.01
CA SER A 21 -17.12 8.93 -11.21
C SER A 21 -15.75 9.60 -11.17
N LEU A 22 -15.39 10.39 -12.20
CA LEU A 22 -14.16 11.19 -12.22
C LEU A 22 -14.32 12.54 -11.49
N ALA A 23 -15.55 12.94 -11.13
CA ALA A 23 -15.81 14.20 -10.44
C ALA A 23 -15.41 14.18 -8.94
N VAL A 24 -14.96 13.04 -8.41
CA VAL A 24 -14.45 12.93 -7.03
C VAL A 24 -12.92 13.02 -6.98
N TYR A 25 -12.41 13.66 -5.92
CA TYR A 25 -10.96 13.77 -5.70
C TYR A 25 -10.32 12.41 -5.41
N GLU A 26 -11.03 11.56 -4.67
CA GLU A 26 -10.58 10.23 -4.27
C GLU A 26 -11.78 9.27 -4.30
N ALA A 27 -11.62 8.10 -4.93
CA ALA A 27 -12.67 7.09 -4.92
C ALA A 27 -12.75 6.46 -3.51
N SER A 28 -13.91 6.59 -2.87
CA SER A 28 -14.13 6.10 -1.50
C SER A 28 -14.63 4.65 -1.42
N ASN A 29 -14.98 4.05 -2.55
CA ASN A 29 -15.61 2.74 -2.65
C ASN A 29 -15.15 2.04 -3.93
N VAL A 30 -14.24 1.07 -3.82
CA VAL A 30 -13.60 0.42 -4.98
C VAL A 30 -13.84 -1.08 -5.03
N ASP A 31 -14.07 -1.63 -6.23
CA ASP A 31 -14.23 -3.06 -6.47
C ASP A 31 -12.97 -3.85 -6.15
N VAL A 32 -11.81 -3.30 -6.54
CA VAL A 32 -10.52 -3.94 -6.35
C VAL A 32 -9.51 -2.93 -5.82
N THR A 33 -8.82 -3.29 -4.74
CA THR A 33 -7.64 -2.57 -4.24
C THR A 33 -6.39 -3.39 -4.55
N ILE A 34 -5.35 -2.76 -5.08
CA ILE A 34 -4.12 -3.44 -5.50
C ILE A 34 -2.95 -2.93 -4.67
N ASN A 35 -2.39 -3.82 -3.85
CA ASN A 35 -1.20 -3.57 -3.05
C ASN A 35 0.03 -4.27 -3.65
N LEU A 36 1.01 -3.48 -4.08
CA LEU A 36 2.26 -3.95 -4.71
C LEU A 36 3.44 -4.12 -3.73
N ASP A 37 3.20 -3.91 -2.44
CA ASP A 37 4.17 -4.10 -1.36
C ASP A 37 3.43 -4.55 -0.08
N ASP A 38 3.62 -5.79 0.32
CA ASP A 38 2.93 -6.37 1.48
C ASP A 38 3.23 -5.64 2.81
N THR A 39 4.31 -4.86 2.88
CA THR A 39 4.57 -4.03 4.07
C THR A 39 3.54 -2.91 4.27
N LEU A 40 2.80 -2.52 3.22
CA LEU A 40 1.69 -1.56 3.31
C LEU A 40 0.45 -2.15 3.99
N CYS A 41 0.38 -3.47 4.20
CA CYS A 41 -0.69 -4.11 4.97
C CYS A 41 -0.73 -3.59 6.41
N LYS A 42 0.42 -3.19 6.97
CA LYS A 42 0.59 -2.55 8.28
C LYS A 42 0.04 -1.13 8.36
N GLY A 43 -0.63 -0.67 7.30
CA GLY A 43 -1.17 0.67 7.19
C GLY A 43 -0.21 1.63 6.50
N LEU A 44 -0.79 2.61 5.82
CA LEU A 44 -0.07 3.64 5.07
C LEU A 44 -0.34 5.02 5.66
N GLU A 45 0.70 5.83 5.76
CA GLU A 45 0.59 7.24 6.11
C GLU A 45 0.87 8.05 4.84
N SER A 46 -0.19 8.52 4.17
CA SER A 46 -0.06 9.30 2.94
C SER A 46 0.54 10.69 3.22
N TRP A 47 0.20 11.27 4.37
CA TRP A 47 0.70 12.55 4.85
C TRP A 47 0.53 12.69 6.37
N ALA A 48 1.36 13.53 7.00
CA ALA A 48 1.46 13.70 8.46
C ALA A 48 0.10 13.83 9.18
N TRP A 49 -0.89 14.49 8.59
CA TRP A 49 -2.16 14.77 9.27
C TRP A 49 -3.30 13.79 8.97
N TYR A 50 -3.10 12.85 8.05
CA TYR A 50 -4.12 11.87 7.67
C TYR A 50 -4.17 10.67 8.61
N GLY A 51 -3.17 10.53 9.49
CA GLY A 51 -3.05 9.34 10.32
C GLY A 51 -2.61 8.12 9.52
N LEU A 52 -2.74 6.95 10.15
CA LEU A 52 -2.54 5.67 9.51
C LEU A 52 -3.84 5.24 8.84
N GLN A 53 -3.77 4.82 7.59
CA GLN A 53 -4.91 4.37 6.80
C GLN A 53 -4.75 2.88 6.47
N PRO A 54 -5.72 2.03 6.81
CA PRO A 54 -5.72 0.63 6.39
C PRO A 54 -5.67 0.48 4.87
N ILE A 55 -4.94 -0.53 4.38
CA ILE A 55 -4.84 -0.78 2.93
C ILE A 55 -6.19 -1.23 2.33
N ASN A 56 -7.06 -1.83 3.12
CA ASN A 56 -8.39 -2.32 2.75
C ASN A 56 -9.53 -1.32 3.01
N GLU A 57 -9.20 -0.08 3.43
CA GLU A 57 -10.20 0.92 3.85
C GLU A 57 -11.21 1.23 2.73
N LEU A 58 -10.71 1.41 1.51
CA LEU A 58 -11.52 1.78 0.34
C LEU A 58 -12.14 0.59 -0.38
N THR A 59 -11.71 -0.64 -0.09
CA THR A 59 -12.27 -1.86 -0.69
C THR A 59 -13.74 -2.00 -0.26
N ARG A 60 -14.64 -2.15 -1.24
CA ARG A 60 -16.08 -2.26 -0.97
C ARG A 60 -16.44 -3.61 -0.35
N ASP A 61 -17.67 -3.70 0.17
CA ASP A 61 -18.24 -4.98 0.61
C ASP A 61 -18.30 -5.99 -0.55
N GLY A 62 -17.76 -7.18 -0.32
CA GLY A 62 -17.55 -8.21 -1.33
C GLY A 62 -16.54 -7.85 -2.43
N GLY A 63 -15.77 -6.76 -2.25
CA GLY A 63 -14.66 -6.40 -3.15
C GLY A 63 -13.43 -7.27 -2.92
N THR A 64 -12.34 -6.99 -3.64
CA THR A 64 -11.09 -7.77 -3.52
C THR A 64 -9.88 -6.89 -3.21
N LEU A 65 -9.10 -7.28 -2.21
CA LEU A 65 -7.74 -6.78 -1.97
C LEU A 65 -6.73 -7.74 -2.62
N ILE A 66 -6.04 -7.28 -3.65
CA ILE A 66 -4.91 -7.98 -4.26
C ILE A 66 -3.63 -7.57 -3.52
N VAL A 67 -2.82 -8.53 -3.07
CA VAL A 67 -1.51 -8.27 -2.43
C VAL A 67 -0.42 -9.06 -3.15
N THR A 68 0.66 -8.38 -3.54
CA THR A 68 1.90 -9.06 -3.96
C THR A 68 2.72 -9.43 -2.74
N SER A 69 2.82 -10.72 -2.42
CA SER A 69 3.57 -11.19 -1.25
C SER A 69 4.13 -12.60 -1.47
N ARG A 70 5.11 -12.97 -0.64
CA ARG A 70 5.54 -14.36 -0.45
C ARG A 70 4.92 -15.01 0.79
N GLN A 71 4.25 -14.21 1.63
CA GLN A 71 3.57 -14.66 2.82
C GLN A 71 2.25 -15.34 2.45
N ASP A 72 1.78 -16.23 3.32
CA ASP A 72 0.43 -16.79 3.22
C ASP A 72 -0.62 -15.79 3.75
N ALA A 73 -1.90 -16.14 3.53
CA ALA A 73 -3.01 -15.28 3.91
C ALA A 73 -3.06 -15.04 5.41
N ASP A 74 -2.86 -16.07 6.24
CA ASP A 74 -2.96 -15.94 7.70
C ASP A 74 -1.87 -15.01 8.24
N SER A 75 -0.63 -15.11 7.71
CA SER A 75 0.47 -14.21 8.05
C SER A 75 0.18 -12.76 7.64
N LEU A 76 -0.43 -12.54 6.46
CA LEU A 76 -0.83 -11.19 6.03
C LEU A 76 -1.94 -10.61 6.91
N MET A 77 -2.88 -11.44 7.36
CA MET A 77 -3.98 -11.00 8.22
C MET A 77 -3.51 -10.53 9.61
N GLU A 78 -2.34 -10.96 10.08
CA GLU A 78 -1.73 -10.38 11.30
C GLU A 78 -1.40 -8.89 11.13
N ASP A 79 -1.13 -8.44 9.90
CA ASP A 79 -0.80 -7.05 9.59
C ASP A 79 -2.00 -6.25 9.06
N ILE A 80 -2.90 -6.87 8.29
CA ILE A 80 -4.06 -6.19 7.69
C ILE A 80 -5.08 -5.83 8.77
N HIS A 81 -5.48 -4.57 8.84
CA HIS A 81 -6.44 -4.08 9.84
C HIS A 81 -7.84 -4.64 9.59
N GLN A 82 -8.57 -4.86 10.68
CA GLN A 82 -9.96 -5.31 10.65
C GLN A 82 -10.87 -4.36 9.88
N LYS A 83 -11.89 -4.95 9.24
CA LYS A 83 -12.97 -4.23 8.56
C LYS A 83 -14.31 -4.83 8.98
N ASP A 84 -15.35 -3.99 9.03
CA ASP A 84 -16.71 -4.41 9.40
C ASP A 84 -17.47 -5.12 8.27
N THR A 85 -16.91 -5.15 7.06
CA THR A 85 -17.50 -5.79 5.87
C THR A 85 -16.59 -6.87 5.33
N ALA A 86 -17.19 -7.89 4.73
CA ALA A 86 -16.44 -8.97 4.11
C ALA A 86 -15.77 -8.50 2.81
N TYR A 87 -14.63 -9.11 2.49
CA TYR A 87 -13.92 -8.90 1.22
C TYR A 87 -13.07 -10.13 0.89
N ASP A 88 -12.59 -10.23 -0.35
CA ASP A 88 -11.67 -11.30 -0.76
C ASP A 88 -10.21 -10.82 -0.68
N LEU A 89 -9.33 -11.63 -0.11
CA LEU A 89 -7.89 -11.46 -0.20
C LEU A 89 -7.33 -12.33 -1.33
N ALA A 90 -6.76 -11.69 -2.35
CA ALA A 90 -6.09 -12.34 -3.47
C ALA A 90 -4.59 -12.15 -3.36
N ILE A 91 -3.81 -13.24 -3.40
CA ILE A 91 -2.35 -13.16 -3.26
C ILE A 91 -1.69 -13.48 -4.60
N ILE A 92 -0.82 -12.58 -5.04
CA ILE A 92 0.10 -12.80 -6.16
C ILE A 92 1.46 -13.19 -5.57
N PRO A 93 1.91 -14.45 -5.72
CA PRO A 93 3.22 -14.87 -5.23
C PRO A 93 4.35 -14.06 -5.89
N SER A 94 4.91 -13.10 -5.14
CA SER A 94 5.92 -12.17 -5.64
C SER A 94 6.70 -11.51 -4.50
N THR A 95 7.86 -10.95 -4.83
CA THR A 95 8.53 -9.95 -4.00
C THR A 95 8.13 -8.54 -4.41
N VAL A 96 8.43 -7.56 -3.56
CA VAL A 96 8.29 -6.13 -3.88
C VAL A 96 8.97 -5.76 -5.21
N SER A 97 8.18 -5.09 -6.07
CA SER A 97 8.53 -4.74 -7.46
C SER A 97 9.17 -3.35 -7.60
N PHE A 98 9.94 -2.90 -6.61
CA PHE A 98 10.60 -1.60 -6.62
C PHE A 98 12.11 -1.71 -6.85
N SER A 99 12.65 -0.82 -7.70
CA SER A 99 14.08 -0.64 -7.98
C SER A 99 14.55 0.81 -7.75
N GLY A 100 14.00 1.49 -6.76
CA GLY A 100 14.34 2.88 -6.43
C GLY A 100 13.11 3.77 -6.28
N LEU A 101 13.32 5.08 -6.18
CA LEU A 101 12.23 6.06 -6.16
C LEU A 101 11.69 6.21 -7.60
N TRP A 102 10.44 5.83 -7.83
CA TRP A 102 9.74 5.89 -9.13
C TRP A 102 10.23 4.93 -10.22
N VAL A 103 11.03 3.92 -9.87
CA VAL A 103 11.52 2.91 -10.83
C VAL A 103 11.00 1.53 -10.44
N TYR A 104 10.21 0.92 -11.31
CA TYR A 104 9.76 -0.45 -11.16
C TYR A 104 10.77 -1.42 -11.79
N LYS A 105 10.90 -2.60 -11.19
CA LYS A 105 11.61 -3.70 -11.86
C LYS A 105 10.77 -4.15 -13.06
N ASP A 106 11.41 -4.46 -14.17
CA ASP A 106 10.74 -5.19 -15.26
C ASP A 106 10.68 -6.69 -14.89
N ASP A 107 9.98 -7.00 -13.79
CA ASP A 107 9.79 -8.36 -13.25
C ASP A 107 8.38 -8.90 -13.53
N HIS A 108 7.68 -8.25 -14.47
CA HIS A 108 6.33 -8.57 -14.91
C HIS A 108 5.28 -8.53 -13.79
N THR A 109 5.51 -7.76 -12.72
CA THR A 109 4.49 -7.57 -11.66
C THR A 109 3.21 -6.94 -12.21
N ASP A 110 3.34 -5.93 -13.08
CA ASP A 110 2.25 -5.33 -13.83
C ASP A 110 1.41 -6.38 -14.60
N MET A 111 2.07 -7.26 -15.36
CA MET A 111 1.42 -8.33 -16.11
C MET A 111 0.72 -9.33 -15.19
N ARG A 112 1.33 -9.68 -14.07
CA ARG A 112 0.72 -10.60 -13.09
C ARG A 112 -0.50 -9.99 -12.40
N VAL A 113 -0.48 -8.69 -12.15
CA VAL A 113 -1.63 -7.94 -11.64
C VAL A 113 -2.77 -7.96 -12.66
N LEU A 114 -2.50 -7.68 -13.94
CA LEU A 114 -3.51 -7.73 -15.01
C LEU A 114 -4.15 -9.12 -15.15
N GLY A 115 -3.35 -10.19 -15.10
CA GLY A 115 -3.88 -11.56 -15.11
C GLY A 115 -4.73 -11.87 -13.89
N THR A 116 -4.34 -11.35 -12.72
CA THR A 116 -5.12 -11.50 -11.49
C THR A 116 -6.44 -10.74 -11.54
N LEU A 117 -6.43 -9.51 -12.08
CA LEU A 117 -7.63 -8.70 -12.27
C LEU A 117 -8.68 -9.42 -13.12
N CYS A 118 -8.26 -10.07 -14.21
CA CYS A 118 -9.16 -10.86 -15.07
C CYS A 118 -9.85 -11.99 -14.28
N LYS A 119 -9.24 -12.50 -13.21
CA LYS A 119 -9.80 -13.57 -12.37
C LYS A 119 -10.74 -13.05 -11.30
N VAL A 120 -10.34 -12.00 -10.59
CA VAL A 120 -11.09 -11.48 -9.42
C VAL A 120 -12.16 -10.48 -9.82
N CYS A 121 -12.01 -9.83 -10.97
CA CYS A 121 -12.96 -8.87 -11.52
C CYS A 121 -13.21 -9.15 -13.02
N PRO A 122 -13.81 -10.32 -13.37
CA PRO A 122 -14.01 -10.71 -14.77
C PRO A 122 -14.98 -9.80 -15.53
N GLY A 123 -15.80 -9.02 -14.82
CA GLY A 123 -16.69 -8.03 -15.42
C GLY A 123 -15.94 -6.83 -16.02
N LEU A 124 -14.70 -6.58 -15.59
CA LEU A 124 -13.87 -5.48 -16.09
C LEU A 124 -13.31 -5.79 -17.48
N VAL A 125 -12.71 -6.96 -17.64
CA VAL A 125 -12.02 -7.38 -18.87
C VAL A 125 -11.85 -8.90 -18.88
N SER A 126 -12.08 -9.52 -20.04
CA SER A 126 -11.86 -10.95 -20.21
C SER A 126 -10.36 -11.27 -20.32
N LEU A 127 -9.98 -12.47 -19.89
CA LEU A 127 -8.59 -12.93 -20.04
C LEU A 127 -8.15 -12.93 -21.51
N GLU A 128 -9.01 -13.35 -22.43
CA GLU A 128 -8.71 -13.36 -23.87
C GLU A 128 -8.36 -11.97 -24.39
N ALA A 129 -9.21 -10.96 -24.11
CA ALA A 129 -8.96 -9.58 -24.52
C ALA A 129 -7.68 -9.01 -23.87
N MET A 130 -7.41 -9.38 -22.62
CA MET A 130 -6.19 -8.96 -21.92
C MET A 130 -4.92 -9.55 -22.58
N LEU A 131 -4.94 -10.83 -22.94
CA LEU A 131 -3.81 -11.49 -23.59
C LEU A 131 -3.55 -10.91 -25.00
N GLU A 132 -4.62 -10.66 -25.77
CA GLU A 132 -4.53 -10.03 -27.08
C GLU A 132 -3.94 -8.61 -26.98
N SER A 133 -4.49 -7.78 -26.08
CA SER A 133 -4.01 -6.41 -25.87
C SER A 133 -2.55 -6.37 -25.41
N ALA A 134 -2.16 -7.25 -24.49
CA ALA A 134 -0.78 -7.33 -24.02
C ALA A 134 0.18 -7.77 -25.13
N GLN A 135 -0.23 -8.71 -25.98
CA GLN A 135 0.58 -9.12 -27.14
C GLN A 135 0.75 -7.97 -28.13
N GLU A 136 -0.31 -7.22 -28.43
CA GLU A 136 -0.29 -6.08 -29.34
C GLU A 136 0.61 -4.95 -28.81
N GLN A 137 0.47 -4.59 -27.53
CA GLN A 137 1.21 -3.46 -26.95
C GLN A 137 2.68 -3.77 -26.66
N THR A 138 3.00 -5.01 -26.28
CA THR A 138 4.35 -5.36 -25.81
C THR A 138 5.16 -6.17 -26.80
N GLY A 139 4.51 -6.91 -27.72
CA GLY A 139 5.16 -7.86 -28.62
C GLY A 139 5.96 -8.97 -27.90
N ASN A 140 5.69 -9.21 -26.61
CA ASN A 140 6.52 -10.07 -25.76
C ASN A 140 5.72 -11.25 -25.21
N GLU A 141 5.96 -12.44 -25.77
CA GLU A 141 5.30 -13.69 -25.37
C GLU A 141 5.51 -14.03 -23.88
N THR A 142 6.63 -13.63 -23.28
CA THR A 142 6.89 -13.90 -21.85
C THR A 142 6.03 -13.04 -20.93
N LYS A 143 5.67 -11.82 -21.35
CA LYS A 143 4.72 -10.95 -20.64
C LYS A 143 3.31 -11.53 -20.73
N VAL A 144 2.88 -11.96 -21.91
CA VAL A 144 1.61 -12.65 -22.13
C VAL A 144 1.51 -13.93 -21.28
N ALA A 145 2.56 -14.76 -21.27
CA ALA A 145 2.61 -15.95 -20.43
C ALA A 145 2.56 -15.63 -18.92
N SER A 146 3.03 -14.45 -18.51
CA SER A 146 2.97 -14.01 -17.11
C SER A 146 1.54 -13.66 -16.69
N ILE A 147 0.74 -13.06 -17.58
CA ILE A 147 -0.69 -12.80 -17.39
C ILE A 147 -1.43 -14.12 -17.18
N GLN A 148 -1.30 -15.05 -18.13
CA GLN A 148 -1.96 -16.37 -18.06
C GLN A 148 -1.59 -17.11 -16.77
N ARG A 149 -0.30 -17.18 -16.45
CA ARG A 149 0.17 -17.87 -15.25
C ARG A 149 -0.37 -17.25 -13.96
N ALA A 150 -0.49 -15.92 -13.90
CA ALA A 150 -1.06 -15.26 -12.73
C ALA A 150 -2.55 -15.58 -12.59
N PHE A 151 -3.31 -15.49 -13.68
CA PHE A 151 -4.72 -15.90 -13.70
C PHE A 151 -4.89 -17.33 -13.14
N ASP A 152 -4.08 -18.28 -13.61
CA ASP A 152 -4.17 -19.67 -13.17
C ASP A 152 -3.78 -19.87 -11.70
N ARG A 153 -2.73 -19.17 -11.24
CA ARG A 153 -2.09 -19.42 -9.93
C ARG A 153 -2.58 -18.56 -8.79
N THR A 154 -3.24 -17.42 -9.04
CA THR A 154 -3.73 -16.57 -7.96
C THR A 154 -4.70 -17.36 -7.09
N THR A 155 -4.43 -17.36 -5.79
CA THR A 155 -5.32 -17.90 -4.76
C THR A 155 -6.12 -16.76 -4.16
N THR A 156 -7.41 -16.98 -3.96
CA THR A 156 -8.30 -16.07 -3.24
C THR A 156 -8.82 -16.74 -1.98
N ARG A 157 -9.01 -15.95 -0.93
CA ARG A 157 -9.59 -16.38 0.34
C ARG A 157 -10.59 -15.31 0.81
N PRO A 158 -11.81 -15.69 1.21
CA PRO A 158 -12.72 -14.74 1.85
C PRO A 158 -12.16 -14.30 3.20
N VAL A 159 -12.32 -13.02 3.52
CA VAL A 159 -12.00 -12.41 4.81
C VAL A 159 -13.31 -12.01 5.46
N GLU A 160 -13.55 -12.54 6.66
CA GLU A 160 -14.79 -12.29 7.39
C GLU A 160 -14.75 -10.93 8.10
N PRO A 161 -15.91 -10.31 8.38
CA PRO A 161 -15.97 -9.10 9.21
C PRO A 161 -15.26 -9.29 10.56
N GLY A 162 -14.42 -8.32 10.93
CA GLY A 162 -13.64 -8.35 12.17
C GLY A 162 -12.44 -9.31 12.14
N GLU A 163 -12.10 -9.91 11.00
CA GLU A 163 -10.86 -10.66 10.83
C GLU A 163 -9.67 -9.72 10.54
N GLY A 164 -8.54 -9.96 11.21
CA GLY A 164 -7.30 -9.21 11.03
C GLY A 164 -6.79 -8.53 12.31
N ASN A 165 -5.90 -7.56 12.14
CA ASN A 165 -5.30 -6.77 13.20
C ASN A 165 -6.31 -5.82 13.86
N ASP A 166 -6.45 -5.91 15.18
CA ASP A 166 -7.37 -5.12 16.02
C ASP A 166 -6.79 -3.78 16.49
N GLU A 167 -5.54 -3.48 16.12
CA GLU A 167 -4.91 -2.18 16.39
C GLU A 167 -5.72 -1.08 15.71
N THR A 168 -6.12 -0.08 16.51
CA THR A 168 -6.80 1.10 15.98
C THR A 168 -5.76 2.01 15.30
N PRO A 169 -5.90 2.31 14.00
CA PRO A 169 -5.01 3.23 13.32
C PRO A 169 -5.00 4.59 14.03
N PHE A 170 -3.80 5.15 14.27
CA PHE A 170 -3.70 6.47 14.87
C PHE A 170 -4.25 7.54 13.92
N SER A 171 -4.90 8.55 14.47
CA SER A 171 -5.43 9.70 13.74
C SER A 171 -5.07 11.00 14.47
N PHE A 172 -5.29 12.14 13.82
CA PHE A 172 -5.02 13.45 14.37
C PHE A 172 -6.26 14.33 14.32
N ASP A 173 -6.43 15.17 15.33
CA ASP A 173 -7.48 16.19 15.34
C ASP A 173 -7.14 17.29 14.33
N LEU A 174 -7.88 17.32 13.22
CA LEU A 174 -7.71 18.36 12.21
C LEU A 174 -8.31 19.68 12.70
N PRO A 175 -7.59 20.81 12.58
CA PRO A 175 -8.14 22.11 12.94
C PRO A 175 -9.31 22.45 12.01
N GLY A 176 -10.49 22.69 12.58
CA GLY A 176 -11.61 23.24 11.84
C GLY A 176 -11.31 24.66 11.32
N TRP A 177 -12.07 25.14 10.34
CA TRP A 177 -11.85 26.44 9.69
C TRP A 177 -11.78 27.64 10.65
N LYS A 178 -12.44 27.56 11.82
CA LYS A 178 -12.40 28.59 12.88
C LYS A 178 -11.12 28.57 13.73
N ASN A 179 -10.41 27.45 13.72
CA ASN A 179 -9.19 27.20 14.49
C ASN A 179 -7.93 27.24 13.61
N MET A 180 -8.10 27.42 12.30
CA MET A 180 -6.98 27.66 11.39
C MET A 180 -6.36 29.02 11.71
N GLU A 181 -5.04 29.04 11.92
CA GLU A 181 -4.29 30.27 12.17
C GLU A 181 -4.32 31.18 10.92
N GLU A 182 -4.13 32.49 11.12
CA GLU A 182 -4.07 33.49 10.03
C GLU A 182 -2.73 33.36 9.27
N GLY A 183 -2.56 32.24 8.56
CA GLY A 183 -1.35 31.89 7.82
C GLY A 183 -0.80 30.49 8.12
N LEU A 184 0.11 30.01 7.28
CA LEU A 184 0.81 28.75 7.49
C LEU A 184 1.92 28.95 8.53
N VAL A 185 1.66 28.55 9.78
CA VAL A 185 2.66 28.55 10.86
C VAL A 185 3.18 27.13 11.07
N ILE A 186 4.45 26.89 10.73
CA ILE A 186 5.13 25.62 11.02
C ILE A 186 5.88 25.80 12.35
N ARG A 187 5.36 25.17 13.41
CA ARG A 187 6.02 25.19 14.72
C ARG A 187 7.33 24.41 14.66
N ALA A 188 8.35 24.90 15.36
CA ALA A 188 9.62 24.20 15.47
C ALA A 188 9.45 22.86 16.20
N ILE A 189 10.15 21.83 15.72
CA ILE A 189 10.26 20.53 16.40
C ILE A 189 11.11 20.75 17.67
N PRO A 190 10.84 20.04 18.78
CA PRO A 190 11.71 20.09 19.96
C PRO A 190 13.18 19.89 19.61
N GLU A 191 14.07 20.58 20.31
CA GLU A 191 15.50 20.31 20.21
C GLU A 191 15.80 18.86 20.66
N GLY A 192 16.81 18.24 20.05
CA GLY A 192 17.27 16.92 20.50
C GLY A 192 17.88 16.98 21.90
N SER A 193 17.87 15.85 22.59
CA SER A 193 18.48 15.68 23.92
C SER A 193 19.73 14.81 23.83
N GLY A 194 20.45 14.63 24.94
CA GLY A 194 21.45 13.57 25.02
C GLY A 194 20.81 12.18 24.97
N TYR A 195 21.64 11.16 24.69
CA TYR A 195 21.19 9.77 24.57
C TYR A 195 20.74 9.23 25.94
N ASP A 196 19.57 8.58 26.01
CA ASP A 196 18.93 8.11 27.25
C ASP A 196 18.88 9.16 28.39
N GLY A 197 18.78 10.44 28.03
CA GLY A 197 18.75 11.55 28.99
C GLY A 197 20.09 11.91 29.61
N GLY A 198 21.21 11.38 29.10
CA GLY A 198 22.57 11.76 29.51
C GLY A 198 23.04 13.10 28.94
N GLU A 199 24.24 13.53 29.33
CA GLU A 199 24.93 14.71 28.75
C GLU A 199 25.74 14.38 27.49
N GLU A 200 25.98 13.08 27.23
CA GLU A 200 26.69 12.57 26.06
C GLU A 200 25.75 11.89 25.05
N GLY A 201 26.19 11.83 23.79
CA GLY A 201 25.36 11.33 22.68
C GLY A 201 24.25 12.31 22.26
N TYR A 202 23.49 11.96 21.22
CA TYR A 202 22.41 12.81 20.71
C TYR A 202 21.21 11.97 20.27
N THR A 203 20.03 12.35 20.79
CA THR A 203 18.72 11.83 20.38
C THR A 203 17.94 12.97 19.73
N PRO A 204 17.62 12.88 18.43
CA PRO A 204 16.90 13.95 17.74
C PRO A 204 15.49 14.13 18.31
N GLY A 205 15.06 15.38 18.46
CA GLY A 205 13.67 15.70 18.77
C GLY A 205 12.75 15.16 17.68
N ARG A 206 11.63 14.54 18.08
CA ARG A 206 10.69 13.88 17.17
C ARG A 206 9.48 14.76 16.91
N SER A 207 8.94 14.66 15.70
CA SER A 207 7.62 15.22 15.40
C SER A 207 6.53 14.30 15.96
N ASP A 208 5.58 14.89 16.66
CA ASP A 208 4.42 14.15 17.16
C ASP A 208 3.48 13.73 16.01
N VAL A 209 3.46 14.53 14.93
CA VAL A 209 2.51 14.38 13.83
C VAL A 209 3.09 13.73 12.58
N PHE A 210 4.42 13.58 12.46
CA PHE A 210 5.00 12.95 11.27
C PHE A 210 5.71 11.66 11.65
N LYS A 211 5.07 10.53 11.37
CA LYS A 211 5.71 9.21 11.55
C LYS A 211 6.29 8.78 10.19
N LYS A 212 7.38 8.02 10.24
CA LYS A 212 8.14 7.57 9.05
C LYS A 212 8.37 6.06 9.05
N TRP A 213 7.62 5.34 9.89
CA TRP A 213 7.83 3.91 10.07
C TRP A 213 6.96 3.10 9.09
N SER A 214 5.77 3.59 8.77
CA SER A 214 4.80 2.96 7.85
C SER A 214 5.31 2.84 6.40
N THR A 215 6.35 3.60 6.03
CA THR A 215 6.92 3.61 4.67
C THR A 215 8.16 2.72 4.51
N ARG A 216 8.47 1.89 5.52
CA ARG A 216 9.67 1.05 5.56
C ARG A 216 9.36 -0.36 5.07
N SER A 217 9.92 -0.73 3.92
CA SER A 217 9.93 -2.13 3.46
C SER A 217 11.01 -2.97 4.17
N MET A 218 12.06 -2.33 4.70
CA MET A 218 13.16 -2.98 5.41
C MET A 218 13.64 -2.12 6.58
N ARG A 219 14.17 -2.76 7.62
CA ARG A 219 14.85 -2.10 8.74
C ARG A 219 16.24 -2.70 8.95
N PRO A 220 17.27 -1.88 9.27
CA PRO A 220 18.57 -2.42 9.66
C PRO A 220 18.43 -3.21 10.96
N VAL A 221 19.07 -4.37 11.03
CA VAL A 221 19.21 -5.19 12.25
C VAL A 221 20.68 -5.23 12.60
N ILE A 222 21.03 -4.80 13.81
CA ILE A 222 22.42 -4.69 14.25
C ILE A 222 22.83 -6.01 14.92
N ASN A 223 23.90 -6.64 14.41
CA ASN A 223 24.59 -7.70 15.14
C ASN A 223 25.64 -7.07 16.07
N PHE A 224 25.33 -7.03 17.37
CA PHE A 224 26.21 -6.45 18.38
C PHE A 224 27.48 -7.26 18.62
N GLU A 225 27.54 -8.54 18.24
CA GLU A 225 28.75 -9.37 18.37
C GLU A 225 29.85 -8.94 17.39
N THR A 226 29.46 -8.42 16.21
CA THR A 226 30.40 -7.98 15.17
C THR A 226 30.60 -6.47 15.12
N CYS A 227 29.82 -5.71 15.90
CA CYS A 227 29.85 -4.25 15.90
C CYS A 227 31.09 -3.72 16.65
N ILE A 228 31.96 -2.99 15.95
CA ILE A 228 33.13 -2.33 16.56
C ILE A 228 32.83 -0.96 17.16
N LYS A 229 31.55 -0.56 17.24
CA LYS A 229 31.08 0.72 17.80
C LYS A 229 31.77 1.96 17.20
N CYS A 230 32.08 1.93 15.90
CA CYS A 230 32.82 2.99 15.18
C CYS A 230 31.98 4.20 14.77
N THR A 231 30.71 4.28 15.20
CA THR A 231 29.75 5.36 14.89
C THR A 231 29.46 5.65 13.41
N LEU A 232 29.98 4.86 12.45
CA LEU A 232 29.74 5.09 11.01
C LEU A 232 28.27 4.92 10.58
N CYS A 233 27.47 4.18 11.34
CA CYS A 233 26.05 3.97 11.05
C CYS A 233 25.13 5.01 11.71
N TRP A 234 25.67 5.86 12.59
CA TRP A 234 24.96 6.99 13.18
C TRP A 234 24.86 8.13 12.16
#